data_AF-A0A7C5D9J5-F1
#
_entry.id   AF-A0A7C5D9J5-F1
#
_cell.length_a   1.000
_cell.length_b   1.000
_cell.length_c   1.000
_cell.angle_alpha   90.00
_cell.angle_beta   90.00
_cell.angle_gamma   90.00
#
_symmetry.space_group_name_H-M   'P 1'
#
loop_
_entity.id
_entity.type
_entity.pdbx_description
1 polymer ?
#
loop_
_entity_poly.entity_id
_entity_poly.type
_entity_poly.pdbx_seq_one_letter_code
_entity_poly.pdbx_strand_id
1 'polypeptide(L)' 'MIFEDITPFETMDEAALEQRIATPSRKKAEVSQPRSAMMLNPLKLKHLNRIDDLDAGIVVINLEDGVAPQMKRRALL' A
#
# COMPACT_ATOMS: atom_id res chain seq x y z
N MET A 1 -7.59 -4.11 11.04
CA MET A 1 -6.47 -4.96 10.53
C MET A 1 -7.05 -5.96 9.53
N ILE A 2 -6.52 -6.04 8.32
CA ILE A 2 -7.10 -6.83 7.21
C ILE A 2 -6.69 -8.30 7.30
N PHE A 3 -5.40 -8.56 7.52
CA PHE A 3 -4.81 -9.89 7.66
C PHE A 3 -4.32 -10.10 9.09
N GLU A 4 -4.58 -11.26 9.68
CA GLU A 4 -4.06 -11.63 11.00
C GLU A 4 -2.54 -11.88 10.97
N ASP A 5 -2.02 -12.40 9.85
CA ASP A 5 -0.61 -12.61 9.61
C ASP A 5 -0.19 -12.01 8.26
N ILE A 6 0.87 -11.19 8.28
CA ILE A 6 1.46 -10.55 7.10
C ILE A 6 2.85 -11.10 6.74
N THR A 7 3.42 -11.98 7.57
CA THR A 7 4.75 -12.55 7.36
C THR A 7 4.90 -13.19 5.98
N PRO A 8 3.90 -13.88 5.40
CA PRO A 8 4.01 -14.42 4.04
C PRO A 8 4.33 -13.37 2.98
N PHE A 9 3.83 -12.15 3.12
CA PHE A 9 4.09 -11.04 2.18
C PHE A 9 5.43 -10.35 2.46
N GLU A 10 5.89 -10.34 3.71
CA GLU A 10 7.20 -9.80 4.10
C GLU A 10 8.35 -10.64 3.54
N THR A 11 8.19 -11.97 3.47
CA THR A 11 9.25 -12.90 3.07
C THR A 11 9.19 -13.34 1.61
N MET A 12 8.12 -13.00 0.88
CA MET A 12 7.95 -13.40 -0.52
C MET A 12 8.99 -12.72 -1.41
N ASP A 13 9.56 -13.44 -2.38
CA ASP A 13 10.45 -12.83 -3.38
C ASP A 13 9.68 -11.99 -4.42
N GLU A 14 10.41 -11.22 -5.22
CA GLU A 14 9.82 -10.33 -6.23
C GLU A 14 9.10 -11.11 -7.34
N ALA A 15 9.62 -12.27 -7.76
CA ALA A 15 9.02 -13.06 -8.83
C ALA A 15 7.64 -13.62 -8.42
N ALA A 16 7.53 -14.10 -7.19
CA ALA A 16 6.28 -14.59 -6.63
C ALA A 16 5.26 -13.45 -6.39
N LEU A 17 5.70 -12.23 -6.09
CA LEU A 17 4.82 -11.06 -6.04
C LEU A 17 4.34 -10.64 -7.42
N GLU A 18 5.24 -10.56 -8.42
CA GLU A 18 4.90 -10.21 -9.81
C GLU A 18 3.78 -11.12 -10.36
N GLN A 19 3.84 -12.41 -10.08
CA GLN A 19 2.81 -13.37 -10.51
C GLN A 19 1.44 -13.16 -9.85
N ARG A 20 1.37 -12.44 -8.73
CA ARG A 20 0.14 -12.15 -7.98
C ARG A 20 -0.46 -10.80 -8.32
N ILE A 21 0.21 -9.99 -9.15
CA ILE A 21 -0.33 -8.72 -9.63
C ILE A 21 -1.55 -9.02 -10.49
N ALA A 22 -2.71 -8.57 -10.02
CA ALA A 22 -3.97 -8.65 -10.74
C ALA A 22 -4.44 -7.25 -11.14
N THR A 23 -5.03 -7.13 -12.33
CA THR A 23 -5.73 -5.90 -12.72
C THR A 23 -6.89 -5.68 -11.77
N PRO A 24 -6.90 -4.59 -11.00
CA PRO A 24 -7.90 -4.42 -9.98
C PRO A 24 -9.21 -3.93 -10.60
N SER A 25 -10.33 -4.51 -10.19
CA SER A 25 -11.67 -3.98 -10.48
C SER A 25 -12.10 -3.07 -9.34
N ARG A 26 -12.03 -1.74 -9.54
CA ARG A 26 -12.33 -0.75 -8.51
C ARG A 26 -13.35 0.26 -9.03
N LYS A 27 -14.27 0.67 -8.18
CA LYS A 27 -15.09 1.87 -8.42
C LYS A 27 -14.32 3.08 -7.91
N LYS A 28 -14.37 4.19 -8.65
CA LYS A 28 -13.78 5.46 -8.19
C LYS A 28 -14.53 5.90 -6.92
N ALA A 29 -13.78 6.26 -5.87
CA ALA A 29 -14.37 6.82 -4.67
C ALA A 29 -14.83 8.26 -4.91
N GLU A 30 -16.00 8.62 -4.38
CA GLU A 30 -16.47 10.00 -4.30
C GLU A 30 -16.08 10.57 -2.94
N VAL A 31 -15.01 11.37 -2.91
CA VAL A 31 -14.50 11.98 -1.68
C VAL A 31 -14.84 13.46 -1.71
N SER A 32 -15.76 13.90 -0.84
CA SER A 32 -16.11 15.31 -0.66
C SER A 32 -15.36 15.89 0.53
N GLN A 33 -14.65 17.01 0.31
CA GLN A 33 -13.98 17.79 1.36
C GLN A 33 -13.01 16.97 2.24
N PRO A 34 -11.97 16.35 1.65
CA PRO A 34 -10.98 15.64 2.44
C PRO A 34 -10.25 16.59 3.38
N ARG A 35 -10.29 16.28 4.69
CA ARG A 35 -9.62 17.09 5.72
C ARG A 35 -8.13 16.81 5.83
N SER A 36 -7.69 15.63 5.39
CA SER A 36 -6.31 15.16 5.49
C SER A 36 -5.97 14.19 4.36
N ALA A 37 -4.72 14.22 3.93
CA ALA A 37 -4.13 13.25 3.01
C ALA A 37 -2.88 12.66 3.67
N MET A 38 -2.94 11.38 4.05
CA MET A 38 -1.84 10.68 4.71
C MET A 38 -0.97 9.95 3.67
N MET A 39 0.31 10.27 3.65
CA MET A 39 1.29 9.58 2.82
C MET A 39 1.74 8.29 3.50
N LEU A 40 1.58 7.14 2.84
CA LEU A 40 2.06 5.85 3.32
C LEU A 40 3.16 5.30 2.42
N ASN A 41 4.22 4.80 3.06
CA ASN A 41 5.25 4.04 2.37
C ASN A 41 4.71 2.61 2.10
N PRO A 42 4.71 2.14 0.83
CA PRO A 42 4.16 0.84 0.45
C PRO A 42 4.90 -0.36 1.04
N LEU A 43 6.15 -0.19 1.47
CA LEU A 43 6.97 -1.25 2.06
C LEU A 43 6.69 -1.44 3.55
N LYS A 44 5.88 -0.58 4.17
CA LYS A 44 5.46 -0.70 5.57
C LYS A 44 4.15 -1.48 5.66
N LEU A 45 4.23 -2.78 5.40
CA LEU A 45 3.07 -3.68 5.34
C LEU A 45 2.20 -3.63 6.61
N LYS A 46 2.78 -3.44 7.80
CA LYS A 46 2.04 -3.25 9.06
C LYS A 46 1.09 -2.04 9.02
N HIS A 47 1.48 -0.96 8.34
CA HIS A 47 0.65 0.24 8.20
C HIS A 47 -0.43 0.02 7.13
N LEU A 48 -0.07 -0.59 5.99
CA LEU A 48 -1.03 -0.94 4.94
C LEU A 48 -2.11 -1.91 5.44
N ASN A 49 -1.74 -2.90 6.24
CA ASN A 49 -2.66 -3.87 6.83
C ASN A 49 -3.67 -3.24 7.81
N ARG A 50 -3.44 -1.98 8.20
CA ARG A 50 -4.32 -1.19 9.07
C ARG A 50 -4.96 -0.02 8.34
N ILE A 51 -4.94 0.02 7.00
CA ILE A 51 -5.40 1.16 6.23
C ILE A 51 -6.85 1.56 6.54
N ASP A 52 -7.71 0.59 6.83
CA ASP A 52 -9.12 0.80 7.20
C ASP A 52 -9.28 1.44 8.60
N ASP A 53 -8.27 1.33 9.45
CA ASP A 53 -8.26 1.84 10.82
C ASP A 53 -7.59 3.23 10.93
N LEU A 54 -7.11 3.81 9.83
CA LEU A 54 -6.42 5.11 9.82
C LEU A 54 -7.41 6.27 9.86
N ASP A 55 -7.18 7.24 10.76
CA ASP A 55 -7.94 8.49 10.80
C ASP A 55 -7.43 9.47 9.72
N ALA A 56 -7.72 9.16 8.47
CA ALA A 56 -7.34 9.97 7.31
C ALA A 56 -8.50 10.06 6.30
N GLY A 57 -8.75 11.25 5.78
CA GLY A 57 -9.75 11.44 4.71
C GLY A 57 -9.31 10.84 3.37
N ILE A 58 -8.00 10.89 3.09
CA ILE A 58 -7.37 10.27 1.93
C ILE A 58 -6.08 9.58 2.40
N VAL A 59 -5.81 8.41 1.83
CA VAL A 59 -4.52 7.73 1.94
C VAL A 59 -3.85 7.74 0.57
N VAL A 60 -2.62 8.21 0.53
CA VAL A 60 -1.78 8.26 -0.67
C VAL A 60 -0.64 7.26 -0.51
N ILE A 61 -0.61 6.26 -1.38
CA ILE A 61 0.52 5.32 -1.45
C ILE A 61 1.66 6.00 -2.19
N ASN A 62 2.75 6.30 -1.48
CA ASN A 62 3.85 7.10 -2.00
C ASN A 62 4.93 6.20 -2.63
N LEU A 63 5.14 6.35 -3.95
CA LEU A 63 6.17 5.65 -4.74
C LEU A 63 7.35 6.55 -5.11
N GLU A 64 7.32 7.82 -4.69
CA GLU A 64 8.30 8.84 -5.03
C GLU A 64 9.27 9.04 -3.85
N ASP A 65 9.31 10.22 -3.23
CA ASP A 65 10.28 10.59 -2.19
C ASP A 65 10.16 9.75 -0.91
N GLY A 66 9.03 9.06 -0.72
CA GLY A 66 8.81 8.17 0.41
C GLY A 66 9.55 6.83 0.31
N VAL A 67 10.18 6.52 -0.83
CA VAL A 67 10.81 5.23 -1.12
C VAL A 67 12.24 5.43 -1.62
N ALA A 68 13.20 4.75 -0.98
CA ALA A 68 14.59 4.78 -1.40
C ALA A 68 14.75 4.23 -2.85
N PRO A 69 15.63 4.79 -3.70
CA PRO A 69 15.72 4.43 -5.12
C PRO A 69 15.85 2.93 -5.38
N GLN A 70 16.68 2.23 -4.60
CA GLN A 70 16.92 0.79 -4.71
C GLN A 70 15.68 -0.07 -4.36
N MET A 71 14.73 0.49 -3.63
CA MET A 71 13.50 -0.21 -3.23
C MET A 71 12.31 0.11 -4.13
N LYS A 72 12.47 0.99 -5.14
CA LYS A 72 11.37 1.40 -6.02
C LYS A 72 10.76 0.22 -6.78
N ARG A 73 11.58 -0.74 -7.20
CA ARG A 73 11.09 -1.98 -7.83
C ARG A 73 10.17 -2.73 -6.86
N ARG A 74 10.67 -3.07 -5.66
CA ARG A 74 9.90 -3.76 -4.64
C ARG A 74 8.62 -3.02 -4.23
N ALA A 75 8.63 -1.69 -4.24
CA ALA A 75 7.45 -0.88 -3.91
C ALA A 75 6.35 -0.91 -4.98
N LEU A 76 6.67 -1.30 -6.22
CA LEU A 76 5.72 -1.45 -7.32
C LEU A 76 5.12 -2.87 -7.41
N LEU A 77 5.58 -3.80 -6.58
CA LEU A 77 5.18 -5.20 -6.52
C LEU A 77 4.28 -5.46 -5.31
#